data_AF-A0A242KBN6-F1
#
_entry.id   AF-A0A242KBN6-F1
#
_cell.length_a   1.000
_cell.length_b   1.000
_cell.length_c   1.000
_cell.angle_alpha   90.00
_cell.angle_beta   90.00
_cell.angle_gamma   90.00
#
_symmetry.space_group_name_H-M   'P 1'
#
loop_
_entity.id
_entity.type
_entity.pdbx_description
1 polymer ?
#
loop_
_entity_poly.entity_id
_entity_poly.type
_entity_poly.pdbx_seq_one_letter_code
_entity_poly.pdbx_strand_id
1 'polypeptide(L)'
;MLDDSKWFLLEQSVPDLCADRIDYTLREVHRYFDVALEEIHAFISQLVVNEGKVCLRDLHSGEWFVRQYRKIVIDFFYDPLNVFSHEIVGKVLSYAIEAGEITLFDLMQTDTEVWEKIQAISDPEIVDFLTLLTTPIIFERVDENGPYDGFQRKKVRYVDPLVLNQERYVRVSECSVEAKRIIEATLVDGNKGIYFKYRNN
;
A
#
# COMPACT_ATOMS: atom_id res chain seq x y z
N MET A 1 17.78 -8.79 11.78
CA MET A 1 17.24 -7.42 11.65
C MET A 1 18.36 -6.44 11.93
N LEU A 2 18.45 -5.37 11.16
CA LEU A 2 19.36 -4.26 11.45
C LEU A 2 18.83 -3.52 12.69
N ASP A 3 19.70 -3.07 13.57
CA ASP A 3 19.32 -2.19 14.69
C ASP A 3 19.05 -0.79 14.13
N ASP A 4 17.77 -0.47 13.98
CA ASP A 4 17.25 0.78 13.47
C ASP A 4 16.83 1.75 14.59
N SER A 5 17.16 1.46 15.85
CA SER A 5 16.82 2.27 17.02
C SER A 5 17.37 3.71 16.98
N LYS A 6 18.30 4.00 16.07
CA LYS A 6 18.88 5.34 15.86
C LYS A 6 18.20 6.12 14.73
N TRP A 7 17.33 5.50 13.93
CA TRP A 7 16.69 6.08 12.75
C TRP A 7 15.22 6.42 13.01
N PHE A 8 14.97 7.28 14.00
CA PHE A 8 13.62 7.65 14.46
C PHE A 8 12.69 8.27 13.38
N LEU A 9 13.26 8.74 12.26
CA LEU A 9 12.47 9.25 11.12
C LEU A 9 12.14 8.16 10.10
N LEU A 10 12.82 7.01 10.13
CA LEU A 10 12.63 5.92 9.17
C LEU A 10 11.23 5.31 9.33
N GLU A 11 10.90 4.91 10.56
CA GLU A 11 9.61 4.38 10.94
C GLU A 11 9.00 5.16 12.11
N GLN A 12 7.76 5.61 11.95
CA GLN A 12 6.96 6.21 13.00
C GLN A 12 5.61 5.49 13.10
N SER A 13 5.01 5.46 14.29
CA SER A 13 3.67 4.91 14.46
C SER A 13 2.64 5.75 13.70
N VAL A 14 1.58 5.10 13.19
CA VAL A 14 0.42 5.83 12.69
C VAL A 14 -0.14 6.73 13.81
N PRO A 15 -0.60 7.96 13.50
CA PRO A 15 -0.77 8.54 12.16
C PRO A 15 0.40 9.42 11.68
N ASP A 16 1.56 9.37 12.35
CA ASP A 16 2.72 10.20 12.02
C ASP A 16 3.33 9.84 10.65
N LEU A 17 3.92 10.84 10.00
CA LEU A 17 4.74 10.62 8.81
C LEU A 17 6.08 10.01 9.18
N CYS A 18 6.57 9.15 8.30
CA CYS A 18 7.93 8.61 8.36
C CYS A 18 8.50 8.52 6.95
N ALA A 19 9.82 8.34 6.85
CA ALA A 19 10.51 8.31 5.57
C ALA A 19 9.96 7.22 4.64
N ASP A 20 9.65 6.03 5.17
CA ASP A 20 9.05 4.94 4.40
C ASP A 20 7.70 5.35 3.77
N ARG A 21 6.76 5.86 4.59
CA ARG A 21 5.44 6.30 4.10
C ARG A 21 5.54 7.39 3.05
N ILE A 22 6.48 8.31 3.22
CA ILE A 22 6.71 9.37 2.25
C ILE A 22 7.26 8.78 0.96
N ASP A 23 8.31 7.97 1.03
CA ASP A 23 8.99 7.43 -0.15
C ASP A 23 8.05 6.61 -1.02
N TYR A 24 7.41 5.57 -0.48
CA TYR A 24 6.52 4.76 -1.30
C TYR A 24 5.31 5.56 -1.77
N THR A 25 4.79 6.50 -0.98
CA THR A 25 3.63 7.27 -1.46
C THR A 25 4.00 8.10 -2.68
N LEU A 26 5.11 8.84 -2.63
CA LEU A 26 5.56 9.68 -3.74
C LEU A 26 5.96 8.87 -4.97
N ARG A 27 6.69 7.76 -4.76
CA ARG A 27 7.09 6.85 -5.85
C ARG A 27 5.88 6.23 -6.56
N GLU A 28 4.92 5.74 -5.78
CA GLU A 28 3.77 5.02 -6.32
C GLU A 28 2.77 5.98 -6.96
N VAL A 29 2.55 7.20 -6.43
CA VAL A 29 1.62 8.15 -7.07
C VAL A 29 2.17 8.71 -8.37
N HIS A 30 3.49 8.84 -8.49
CA HIS A 30 4.11 9.16 -9.76
C HIS A 30 3.92 8.03 -10.77
N ARG A 31 4.14 6.78 -10.34
CA ARG A 31 4.12 5.60 -11.21
C ARG A 31 2.72 5.18 -11.67
N TYR A 32 1.74 5.21 -10.77
CA TYR A 32 0.40 4.62 -11.01
C TYR A 32 -0.72 5.65 -11.14
N PHE A 33 -0.49 6.91 -10.74
CA PHE A 33 -1.51 7.96 -10.75
C PHE A 33 -1.05 9.23 -11.50
N ASP A 34 0.07 9.14 -12.24
CA ASP A 34 0.63 10.20 -13.07
C ASP A 34 0.79 11.55 -12.35
N VAL A 35 1.02 11.53 -11.04
CA VAL A 35 1.28 12.76 -10.28
C VAL A 35 2.60 13.35 -10.75
N ALA A 36 2.57 14.63 -11.12
CA ALA A 36 3.69 15.32 -11.73
C ALA A 36 4.87 15.46 -10.75
N LEU A 37 6.10 15.37 -11.26
CA LEU A 37 7.32 15.52 -10.43
C LEU A 37 7.40 16.91 -9.81
N GLU A 38 6.85 17.93 -10.48
CA GLU A 38 6.75 19.29 -9.97
C GLU A 38 5.92 19.37 -8.69
N GLU A 39 4.78 18.67 -8.63
CA GLU A 39 3.95 18.58 -7.42
C GLU A 39 4.69 17.84 -6.29
N ILE A 40 5.39 16.76 -6.63
CA ILE A 40 6.16 15.96 -5.68
C ILE A 40 7.32 16.80 -5.11
N HIS A 41 8.06 17.52 -5.94
CA HIS A 41 9.13 18.41 -5.49
C HIS A 41 8.59 19.56 -4.65
N ALA A 42 7.42 20.12 -5.01
CA ALA A 42 6.75 21.12 -4.20
C ALA A 42 6.42 20.56 -2.82
N PHE A 43 5.84 19.36 -2.70
CA PHE A 43 5.59 18.72 -1.42
C PHE A 43 6.88 18.47 -0.61
N ILE A 44 7.92 17.92 -1.23
CA ILE A 44 9.20 17.63 -0.56
C ILE A 44 9.79 18.91 0.05
N SER A 45 9.67 20.06 -0.62
CA SER A 45 10.15 21.35 -0.11
C SER A 45 9.47 21.82 1.18
N GLN A 46 8.31 21.25 1.51
CA GLN A 46 7.52 21.58 2.70
C GLN A 46 7.80 20.67 3.89
N LEU A 47 8.60 19.61 3.72
CA LEU A 47 9.01 18.73 4.80
C LEU A 47 9.95 19.45 5.77
N VAL A 48 9.70 19.28 7.06
CA VAL A 48 10.53 19.79 8.14
C VAL A 48 10.53 18.80 9.30
N VAL A 49 11.60 18.78 10.08
CA VAL A 49 11.67 17.96 11.30
C VAL A 49 11.46 18.87 12.51
N ASN A 50 10.48 18.54 13.35
CA ASN A 50 10.24 19.21 14.61
C ASN A 50 10.07 18.16 15.71
N GLU A 51 10.84 18.27 16.79
CA GLU A 51 10.77 17.36 17.95
C GLU A 51 10.85 15.86 17.57
N GLY A 52 11.71 15.53 16.60
CA GLY A 52 11.91 14.15 16.15
C GLY A 52 10.78 13.60 15.26
N LYS A 53 9.84 14.44 14.82
CA LYS A 53 8.76 14.08 13.91
C LYS A 53 8.90 14.77 12.57
N VAL A 54 8.47 14.09 11.51
CA VAL A 54 8.31 14.72 10.20
C VAL A 54 7.01 15.51 10.19
N CYS A 55 7.12 16.81 9.95
CA CYS A 55 6.04 17.77 9.88
C CYS A 55 6.05 18.49 8.53
N LEU A 56 5.02 19.28 8.28
CA LEU A 56 4.84 20.07 7.08
C LEU A 56 4.72 21.56 7.42
N ARG A 57 5.31 22.42 6.58
CA ARG A 57 5.35 23.88 6.78
C ARG A 57 4.00 24.56 6.55
N ASP A 58 3.07 23.91 5.88
CA ASP A 58 1.79 24.50 5.53
C ASP A 58 0.65 23.47 5.48
N LEU A 59 -0.57 23.98 5.56
CA LEU A 59 -1.80 23.19 5.54
C LEU A 59 -2.03 22.49 4.20
N HIS A 60 -1.76 23.17 3.09
CA HIS A 60 -2.05 22.69 1.74
C HIS A 60 -1.27 21.40 1.43
N SER A 61 0.00 21.35 1.82
CA SER A 61 0.86 20.17 1.71
C SER A 61 0.35 19.00 2.54
N GLY A 62 -0.21 19.27 3.73
CA GLY A 62 -0.84 18.25 4.57
C GLY A 62 -2.06 17.64 3.91
N GLU A 63 -2.95 18.48 3.37
CA GLU A 63 -4.14 18.02 2.65
C GLU A 63 -3.77 17.24 1.38
N TRP A 64 -2.78 17.73 0.64
CA TRP A 64 -2.29 17.08 -0.57
C TRP A 64 -1.75 15.69 -0.25
N PHE A 65 -0.92 15.55 0.78
CA PHE A 65 -0.35 14.25 1.12
C PHE A 65 -1.42 13.27 1.62
N VAL A 66 -2.40 13.72 2.40
CA VAL A 66 -3.54 12.88 2.81
C VAL A 66 -4.30 12.34 1.59
N ARG A 67 -4.54 13.18 0.56
CA ARG A 67 -5.17 12.73 -0.70
C ARG A 67 -4.32 11.69 -1.42
N GLN A 68 -3.03 11.94 -1.60
CA GLN A 68 -2.14 11.01 -2.30
C GLN A 68 -1.98 9.69 -1.56
N TYR A 69 -1.84 9.74 -0.22
CA TYR A 69 -1.74 8.55 0.62
C TYR A 69 -2.99 7.68 0.52
N ARG A 70 -4.18 8.30 0.53
CA ARG A 70 -5.43 7.56 0.33
C ARG A 70 -5.45 6.84 -1.02
N LYS A 71 -5.06 7.49 -2.12
CA LYS A 71 -5.04 6.85 -3.45
C LYS A 71 -4.20 5.58 -3.44
N ILE A 72 -2.99 5.65 -2.89
CA ILE A 72 -2.11 4.48 -2.78
C ILE A 72 -2.73 3.38 -1.95
N VAL A 73 -3.24 3.71 -0.75
CA VAL A 73 -3.76 2.69 0.15
C VAL A 73 -5.05 2.06 -0.38
N ILE A 74 -6.01 2.88 -0.80
CA ILE A 74 -7.37 2.42 -1.08
C ILE A 74 -7.56 2.07 -2.56
N ASP A 75 -6.98 2.84 -3.46
CA ASP A 75 -7.22 2.67 -4.89
C ASP A 75 -6.18 1.74 -5.53
N PHE A 76 -5.00 1.55 -4.91
CA PHE A 76 -3.96 0.65 -5.40
C PHE A 76 -3.73 -0.58 -4.51
N PHE A 77 -3.33 -0.42 -3.24
CA PHE A 77 -3.05 -1.58 -2.38
C PHE A 77 -4.28 -2.43 -2.07
N TYR A 78 -5.47 -1.82 -2.09
CA TYR A 78 -6.74 -2.45 -1.78
C TYR A 78 -7.53 -2.77 -3.05
N ASP A 79 -6.93 -2.54 -4.22
CA ASP A 79 -7.51 -2.97 -5.49
C ASP A 79 -7.68 -4.51 -5.48
N PRO A 80 -8.88 -5.02 -5.82
CA PRO A 80 -9.16 -6.45 -5.85
C PRO A 80 -8.18 -7.30 -6.66
N LEU A 81 -7.73 -6.82 -7.83
CA LEU A 81 -6.77 -7.55 -8.65
C LEU A 81 -5.44 -7.67 -7.90
N ASN A 82 -4.93 -6.56 -7.35
CA ASN A 82 -3.68 -6.58 -6.59
C ASN A 82 -3.75 -7.48 -5.35
N VAL A 83 -4.89 -7.48 -4.66
CA VAL A 83 -5.13 -8.31 -3.48
C VAL A 83 -5.16 -9.79 -3.86
N PHE A 84 -5.91 -10.13 -4.89
CA PHE A 84 -6.03 -11.49 -5.40
C PHE A 84 -4.70 -12.03 -5.91
N SER A 85 -4.01 -11.29 -6.78
CA SER A 85 -2.71 -11.71 -7.32
C SER A 85 -1.68 -11.93 -6.22
N HIS A 86 -1.65 -11.06 -5.20
CA HIS A 86 -0.76 -11.24 -4.05
C HIS A 86 -1.10 -12.52 -3.25
N GLU A 87 -2.39 -12.85 -3.08
CA GLU A 87 -2.81 -14.09 -2.42
C GLU A 87 -2.39 -15.32 -3.21
N ILE A 88 -2.63 -15.34 -4.53
CA ILE A 88 -2.28 -16.47 -5.39
C ILE A 88 -0.76 -16.69 -5.43
N VAL A 89 0.04 -15.64 -5.60
CA VAL A 89 1.51 -15.75 -5.56
C VAL A 89 1.98 -16.27 -4.21
N GLY A 90 1.38 -15.81 -3.10
CA GLY A 90 1.67 -16.33 -1.76
C GLY A 90 1.37 -17.84 -1.62
N LYS A 91 0.26 -18.31 -2.19
CA LYS A 91 -0.10 -19.74 -2.22
C LYS A 91 0.88 -20.56 -3.06
N VAL A 92 1.22 -20.08 -4.25
CA VAL A 92 2.19 -20.73 -5.14
C VAL A 92 3.54 -20.89 -4.45
N LEU A 93 4.06 -19.82 -3.85
CA LEU A 93 5.34 -19.84 -3.14
C LEU A 93 5.29 -20.80 -1.94
N SER A 94 4.23 -20.73 -1.13
CA SER A 94 4.09 -21.61 0.04
C SER A 94 4.05 -23.08 -0.36
N TYR A 95 3.22 -23.41 -1.35
CA TYR A 95 3.11 -24.77 -1.87
C TYR A 95 4.42 -25.28 -2.46
N ALA A 96 5.09 -24.47 -3.30
CA ALA A 96 6.36 -24.85 -3.91
C ALA A 96 7.47 -25.07 -2.86
N ILE A 97 7.45 -24.32 -1.75
CA ILE A 97 8.38 -24.52 -0.64
C ILE A 97 8.05 -25.81 0.13
N GLU A 98 6.78 -26.07 0.41
CA GLU A 98 6.34 -27.29 1.11
C GLU A 98 6.62 -28.55 0.28
N ALA A 99 6.46 -28.48 -1.04
CA ALA A 99 6.79 -29.54 -1.99
C ALA A 99 8.31 -29.74 -2.20
N GLY A 100 9.14 -28.79 -1.75
CA GLY A 100 10.59 -28.81 -1.93
C GLY A 100 11.07 -28.40 -3.33
N GLU A 101 10.18 -27.90 -4.18
CA GLU A 101 10.48 -27.37 -5.52
C GLU A 101 11.24 -26.03 -5.44
N ILE A 102 10.96 -25.25 -4.39
CA ILE A 102 11.64 -24.00 -4.05
C ILE A 102 12.20 -24.07 -2.64
N THR A 103 13.41 -23.56 -2.46
CA THR A 103 14.05 -23.43 -1.16
C THR A 103 14.03 -21.97 -0.70
N LEU A 104 14.23 -21.74 0.60
CA LEU A 104 14.39 -20.37 1.12
C LEU A 104 15.61 -19.65 0.52
N PHE A 105 16.62 -20.38 0.03
CA PHE A 105 17.76 -19.79 -0.64
C PHE A 105 17.39 -19.25 -2.03
N ASP A 106 16.44 -19.88 -2.72
CA ASP A 106 15.96 -19.37 -4.00
C ASP A 106 15.27 -18.02 -3.82
N LEU A 107 14.58 -17.79 -2.69
CA LEU A 107 13.95 -16.50 -2.38
C LEU A 107 14.96 -15.36 -2.13
N MET A 108 16.26 -15.66 -2.08
CA MET A 108 17.32 -14.66 -2.00
C MET A 108 17.80 -14.20 -3.39
N GLN A 109 17.26 -14.76 -4.48
CA GLN A 109 17.50 -14.35 -5.86
C GLN A 109 16.59 -13.18 -6.26
N THR A 110 16.62 -12.78 -7.54
CA THR A 110 15.74 -11.73 -8.06
C THR A 110 14.32 -12.23 -8.33
N ASP A 111 13.35 -11.31 -8.36
CA ASP A 111 11.95 -11.64 -8.70
C ASP A 111 11.83 -12.41 -10.01
N THR A 112 12.60 -12.05 -11.04
CA THR A 112 12.61 -12.73 -12.34
C THR A 112 13.13 -14.16 -12.22
N GLU A 113 14.26 -14.38 -11.54
CA GLU A 113 14.85 -15.71 -11.37
C GLU A 113 13.92 -16.64 -10.56
N VAL A 114 13.31 -16.13 -9.50
CA VAL A 114 12.33 -16.88 -8.70
C VAL A 114 11.10 -17.21 -9.55
N TRP A 115 10.60 -16.25 -10.33
CA TRP A 115 9.43 -16.45 -11.17
C TRP A 115 9.67 -17.48 -12.29
N GLU A 116 10.80 -17.40 -12.99
CA GLU A 116 11.18 -18.39 -14.00
C GLU A 116 11.29 -19.79 -13.41
N LYS A 117 11.82 -19.90 -12.18
CA LYS A 117 11.87 -21.19 -11.45
C LYS A 117 10.47 -21.73 -11.18
N ILE A 118 9.54 -20.89 -10.70
CA ILE A 118 8.15 -21.27 -10.48
C ILE A 118 7.51 -21.76 -11.78
N GLN A 119 7.71 -21.05 -12.88
CA GLN A 119 7.13 -21.39 -14.19
C GLN A 119 7.64 -22.71 -14.77
N ALA A 120 8.82 -23.18 -14.35
CA ALA A 120 9.38 -24.46 -14.80
C ALA A 120 8.81 -25.67 -14.05
N ILE A 121 8.10 -25.46 -12.94
CA ILE A 121 7.53 -26.55 -12.13
C ILE A 121 6.34 -27.16 -12.86
N SER A 122 6.34 -28.48 -13.00
CA SER A 122 5.28 -29.24 -13.70
C SER A 122 4.21 -29.82 -12.76
N ASP A 123 4.22 -29.40 -11.50
CA ASP A 123 3.20 -29.78 -10.52
C ASP A 123 1.81 -29.24 -10.94
N PRO A 124 0.76 -30.09 -10.98
CA PRO A 124 -0.57 -29.67 -11.42
C PRO A 124 -1.16 -28.50 -10.64
N GLU A 125 -0.96 -28.44 -9.32
CA GLU A 125 -1.52 -27.38 -8.46
C GLU A 125 -0.85 -26.03 -8.77
N ILE A 126 0.48 -26.04 -8.96
CA ILE A 126 1.23 -24.84 -9.36
C ILE A 126 0.79 -24.38 -10.76
N VAL A 127 0.63 -25.30 -11.70
CA VAL A 127 0.15 -24.98 -13.06
C VAL A 127 -1.23 -24.33 -13.04
N ASP A 128 -2.14 -24.82 -12.19
CA ASP A 128 -3.49 -24.25 -12.04
C ASP A 128 -3.43 -22.82 -11.47
N PHE A 129 -2.60 -22.56 -10.47
CA PHE A 129 -2.41 -21.20 -9.94
C PHE A 129 -1.79 -20.25 -10.97
N LEU A 130 -0.79 -20.69 -11.74
CA LEU A 130 -0.18 -19.89 -12.80
C LEU A 130 -1.19 -19.56 -13.92
N THR A 131 -2.07 -20.52 -14.23
CA THR A 131 -3.16 -20.32 -15.18
C THR A 131 -4.13 -19.25 -14.68
N LEU A 132 -4.45 -19.26 -13.37
CA LEU A 132 -5.30 -18.25 -12.75
C LEU A 132 -4.70 -16.83 -12.81
N LEU A 133 -3.38 -16.70 -12.63
CA LEU A 133 -2.68 -15.41 -12.71
C LEU A 133 -2.59 -14.83 -14.13
N THR A 134 -2.64 -15.69 -15.15
CA THR A 134 -2.51 -15.30 -16.56
C THR A 134 -3.86 -15.20 -17.28
N THR A 135 -4.92 -15.72 -16.67
CA THR A 135 -6.29 -15.62 -17.21
C THR A 135 -6.79 -14.18 -17.08
N PRO A 136 -7.36 -13.58 -18.15
CA PRO A 136 -7.97 -12.27 -18.07
C PRO A 136 -9.25 -12.33 -17.22
N ILE A 137 -9.12 -11.90 -15.97
CA ILE A 137 -10.21 -11.86 -14.99
C ILE A 137 -10.60 -10.41 -14.73
N ILE A 138 -11.89 -10.12 -14.77
CA ILE A 138 -12.44 -8.84 -14.35
C ILE A 138 -12.76 -8.94 -12.86
N PHE A 139 -12.19 -8.05 -12.07
CA PHE A 139 -12.50 -7.90 -10.66
C PHE A 139 -13.42 -6.72 -10.40
N GLU A 140 -14.35 -6.88 -9.47
CA GLU A 140 -15.25 -5.83 -9.00
C GLU A 140 -15.23 -5.79 -7.47
N ARG A 141 -15.04 -4.61 -6.90
CA ARG A 141 -15.17 -4.41 -5.46
C ARG A 141 -16.65 -4.37 -5.08
N VAL A 142 -17.05 -5.16 -4.08
CA VAL A 142 -18.44 -5.26 -3.62
C VAL A 142 -18.57 -4.89 -2.14
N ASP A 143 -19.80 -4.68 -1.68
CA ASP A 143 -20.11 -4.42 -0.28
C ASP A 143 -20.12 -5.72 0.54
N GLU A 144 -19.83 -5.63 1.85
CA GLU A 144 -19.81 -6.76 2.79
C GLU A 144 -21.15 -7.48 2.91
N ASN A 145 -22.27 -6.78 2.64
CA ASN A 145 -23.62 -7.35 2.72
C ASN A 145 -24.07 -8.00 1.40
N GLY A 146 -23.27 -7.87 0.33
CA GLY A 146 -23.54 -8.46 -0.98
C GLY A 146 -22.92 -9.84 -1.17
N PRO A 147 -23.25 -10.54 -2.26
CA PRO A 147 -22.52 -11.74 -2.66
C PRO A 147 -21.08 -11.38 -3.05
N TYR A 148 -20.09 -12.13 -2.56
CA TYR A 148 -18.68 -11.96 -2.88
C TYR A 148 -18.03 -13.32 -3.20
N ASP A 149 -16.96 -13.30 -3.98
CA ASP A 149 -16.17 -14.49 -4.31
C ASP A 149 -14.89 -14.56 -3.46
N GLY A 150 -14.39 -13.41 -2.99
CA GLY A 150 -13.22 -13.32 -2.12
C GLY A 150 -13.32 -12.19 -1.10
N PHE A 151 -12.58 -12.36 0.00
CA PHE A 151 -12.46 -11.37 1.07
C PHE A 151 -11.04 -11.35 1.64
N GLN A 152 -10.47 -10.15 1.79
CA GLN A 152 -9.19 -9.95 2.45
C GLN A 152 -9.28 -8.82 3.47
N ARG A 153 -8.69 -9.04 4.65
CA ARG A 153 -8.42 -7.98 5.64
C ARG A 153 -6.94 -7.62 5.65
N LYS A 154 -6.63 -6.36 5.35
CA LYS A 154 -5.27 -5.80 5.42
C LYS A 154 -5.12 -4.91 6.67
N LYS A 155 -3.87 -4.66 7.07
CA LYS A 155 -3.54 -3.69 8.12
C LYS A 155 -4.06 -2.31 7.73
N VAL A 156 -4.81 -1.66 8.62
CA VAL A 156 -5.31 -0.29 8.41
C VAL A 156 -4.14 0.67 8.29
N ARG A 157 -4.11 1.45 7.21
CA ARG A 157 -3.06 2.43 6.90
C ARG A 157 -3.72 3.79 6.68
N TYR A 158 -3.26 4.80 7.41
CA TYR A 158 -3.66 6.18 7.25
C TYR A 158 -2.57 7.09 7.80
N VAL A 159 -2.64 8.36 7.42
CA VAL A 159 -1.75 9.41 7.91
C VAL A 159 -2.59 10.62 8.32
N ASP A 160 -2.13 11.32 9.34
CA ASP A 160 -2.69 12.60 9.78
C ASP A 160 -1.50 13.51 10.11
N PRO A 161 -0.81 14.04 9.08
CA PRO A 161 0.44 14.78 9.26
C PRO A 161 0.31 15.96 10.20
N LEU A 162 1.41 16.27 10.90
CA LEU A 162 1.54 17.53 11.63
C LEU A 162 1.85 18.67 10.64
N VAL A 163 1.03 19.71 10.65
CA VAL A 163 1.19 20.91 9.82
C VAL A 163 1.43 22.13 10.69
N LEU A 164 2.30 23.05 10.25
CA LEU A 164 2.50 24.32 10.93
C LEU A 164 1.27 25.20 10.71
N ASN A 165 0.57 25.51 11.79
CA ASN A 165 -0.55 26.44 11.80
C ASN A 165 -0.26 27.55 12.81
N GLN A 166 -0.15 28.78 12.31
CA GLN A 166 0.33 29.95 13.05
C GLN A 166 1.76 29.71 13.58
N GLU A 167 1.89 29.19 14.80
CA GLU A 167 3.19 28.96 15.46
C GLU A 167 3.31 27.56 16.08
N ARG A 168 2.31 26.70 15.86
CA ARG A 168 2.29 25.35 16.43
C ARG A 168 2.05 24.30 15.37
N TYR A 169 2.64 23.14 15.58
CA TYR A 169 2.33 21.95 14.78
C TYR A 169 1.07 21.29 15.34
N VAL A 170 0.05 21.14 14.48
CA VAL A 170 -1.23 20.49 14.79
C VAL A 170 -1.54 19.44 13.73
N ARG A 171 -2.44 18.49 14.03
CA ARG A 171 -2.88 17.53 13.02
C ARG A 171 -3.62 18.25 11.89
N VAL A 172 -3.39 17.82 10.65
CA VAL A 172 -4.11 18.37 9.49
C VAL A 172 -5.62 18.19 9.64
N SER A 173 -6.08 17.10 10.26
CA SER A 173 -7.50 16.85 10.54
C SER A 173 -8.15 17.83 11.53
N GLU A 174 -7.35 18.49 12.38
CA GLU A 174 -7.85 19.52 13.32
C GLU A 174 -8.14 20.86 12.64
N CYS A 175 -7.55 21.11 11.47
CA CYS A 175 -7.60 22.41 10.80
C CYS A 175 -8.13 22.35 9.36
N SER A 176 -8.29 21.16 8.77
CA SER A 176 -8.93 20.94 7.47
C SER A 176 -10.07 19.93 7.57
N VAL A 177 -11.28 20.42 7.28
CA VAL A 177 -12.49 19.58 7.19
C VAL A 177 -12.34 18.54 6.08
N GLU A 178 -11.69 18.90 4.98
CA GLU A 178 -11.48 17.98 3.86
C GLU A 178 -10.48 16.88 4.21
N ALA A 179 -9.35 17.21 4.82
CA ALA A 179 -8.39 16.20 5.27
C ALA A 179 -9.02 15.24 6.27
N LYS A 180 -9.79 15.77 7.24
CA LYS A 180 -10.53 14.97 8.21
C LYS A 180 -11.49 14.00 7.52
N ARG A 181 -12.29 14.47 6.56
CA ARG A 181 -13.23 13.64 5.79
C ARG A 181 -12.52 12.51 5.05
N ILE A 182 -11.38 12.80 4.42
CA ILE A 182 -10.59 11.80 3.68
C ILE A 182 -9.99 10.76 4.63
N ILE A 183 -9.45 11.18 5.78
CA ILE A 183 -8.89 10.29 6.79
C ILE A 183 -9.96 9.37 7.34
N GLU A 184 -11.12 9.91 7.72
CA GLU A 184 -12.25 9.13 8.23
C GLU A 184 -12.76 8.12 7.20
N ALA A 185 -12.92 8.53 5.94
CA ALA A 185 -13.28 7.61 4.85
C ALA A 185 -12.23 6.50 4.66
N THR A 186 -10.94 6.85 4.73
CA THR A 186 -9.83 5.87 4.62
C THR A 186 -9.82 4.89 5.77
N LEU A 187 -10.14 5.33 6.98
CA LEU A 187 -10.29 4.45 8.14
C LEU A 187 -11.49 3.52 7.98
N VAL A 188 -12.63 4.03 7.50
CA VAL A 188 -13.82 3.21 7.25
C VAL A 188 -13.52 2.14 6.21
N ASP A 189 -13.00 2.52 5.04
CA ASP A 189 -12.65 1.57 3.97
C ASP A 189 -11.55 0.60 4.40
N GLY A 190 -10.59 1.09 5.19
CA GLY A 190 -9.51 0.32 5.79
C GLY A 190 -10.03 -0.79 6.71
N ASN A 191 -11.07 -0.50 7.50
CA ASN A 191 -11.63 -1.42 8.49
C ASN A 191 -12.64 -2.41 7.93
N LYS A 192 -13.43 -1.99 6.93
CA LYS A 192 -14.40 -2.86 6.23
C LYS A 192 -13.71 -4.09 5.63
N GLY A 193 -12.48 -3.93 5.15
CA GLY A 193 -11.79 -4.96 4.38
C GLY A 193 -12.15 -4.89 2.89
N ILE A 194 -11.62 -5.83 2.12
CA ILE A 194 -11.73 -5.85 0.67
C ILE A 194 -12.57 -7.06 0.28
N TYR A 195 -13.83 -6.82 -0.05
CA TYR A 195 -14.71 -7.82 -0.65
C TYR A 195 -14.70 -7.63 -2.16
N PHE A 196 -14.59 -8.72 -2.89
CA PHE A 196 -14.57 -8.67 -4.35
C PHE A 196 -15.28 -9.84 -4.98
N LYS A 197 -15.76 -9.60 -6.20
CA LYS A 197 -16.20 -10.62 -7.14
C LYS A 197 -15.26 -10.67 -8.32
N TYR A 198 -15.22 -11.82 -8.97
CA TYR A 198 -14.46 -11.96 -10.18
C TYR A 198 -15.18 -12.81 -11.22
N ARG A 199 -14.96 -12.49 -12.49
CA ARG A 199 -15.50 -13.24 -13.63
C ARG A 199 -14.49 -13.30 -14.76
N ASN A 200 -14.57 -14.36 -15.54
CA ASN A 200 -13.81 -14.45 -16.78
C ASN A 200 -14.27 -13.34 -17.74
N ASN A 201 -13.31 -12.70 -18.41
CA ASN A 201 -13.57 -11.72 -19.46
C ASN A 201 -14.18 -12.36 -20.70
#